data_AF-A0A2E6YKI1-F1
#
_entry.id   AF-A0A2E6YKI1-F1
#
_cell.length_a   1.000
_cell.length_b   1.000
_cell.length_c   1.000
_cell.angle_alpha   90.00
_cell.angle_beta   90.00
_cell.angle_gamma   90.00
#
_symmetry.space_group_name_H-M   'P 1'
#
loop_
_entity.id
_entity.type
_entity.pdbx_description
1 polymer ?
#
loop_
_entity_poly.entity_id
_entity_poly.type
_entity_poly.pdbx_seq_one_letter_code
_entity_poly.pdbx_strand_id
1 'polypeptide(L)'
;MKHHTSKKVTLARYGGIGKVLKQKGNYSSNEDDMTFHQAPERYGYYAFIFPYIELFLLGSPVNKAGKEDEQPGRSRGRFVEKKAKVYKKFFATDGTLWTHMEPKKRHMIISERGGWYKVNVSDLHRILENHISESQKAGAKMGFSPHQNPYSYFSKDDMEVFITRDTKINS
;
A
#
# COMPACT_ATOMS: atom_id res chain seq x y z
N MET A 1 -23.35 -20.26 17.78
CA MET A 1 -22.48 -19.08 17.54
C MET A 1 -21.74 -19.31 16.24
N LYS A 2 -21.91 -18.45 15.22
CA LYS A 2 -21.20 -18.60 13.94
C LYS A 2 -19.74 -18.18 14.16
N HIS A 3 -18.80 -19.13 14.08
CA HIS A 3 -17.38 -18.83 14.03
C HIS A 3 -17.12 -17.95 12.80
N HIS A 4 -16.97 -16.65 13.00
CA HIS A 4 -16.34 -15.80 12.00
C HIS A 4 -14.88 -16.24 11.94
N THR A 5 -14.54 -17.09 10.96
CA THR A 5 -13.15 -17.30 10.58
C THR A 5 -12.57 -15.92 10.28
N SER A 6 -11.70 -15.42 11.15
CA SER A 6 -11.01 -14.16 10.91
C SER A 6 -10.32 -14.24 9.55
N LYS A 7 -10.73 -13.38 8.62
CA LYS A 7 -10.11 -13.32 7.30
C LYS A 7 -8.71 -12.73 7.49
N LYS A 8 -7.69 -13.59 7.48
CA LYS A 8 -6.29 -13.19 7.47
C LYS A 8 -5.97 -12.36 6.22
N VAL A 9 -5.14 -11.34 6.36
CA VAL A 9 -4.63 -10.52 5.25
C VAL A 9 -3.17 -10.86 5.04
N THR A 10 -2.80 -11.19 3.80
CA THR A 10 -1.39 -11.44 3.45
C THR A 10 -0.72 -10.12 3.15
N LEU A 11 0.34 -9.82 3.90
CA LEU A 11 1.12 -8.61 3.79
C LEU A 11 2.57 -8.93 3.45
N ALA A 12 3.27 -7.96 2.88
CA ALA A 12 4.68 -8.06 2.53
C ALA A 12 5.44 -6.83 3.03
N ARG A 13 6.67 -7.05 3.49
CA ARG A 13 7.54 -5.98 3.97
C ARG A 13 9.01 -6.21 3.63
N TYR A 14 9.72 -5.12 3.38
CA TYR A 14 11.17 -5.09 3.34
C TYR A 14 11.78 -5.00 4.74
N GLY A 15 12.72 -5.91 5.05
CA GLY A 15 13.42 -5.97 6.34
C GLY A 15 12.83 -7.00 7.31
N GLY A 16 13.04 -6.78 8.60
CA GLY A 16 12.58 -7.69 9.66
C GLY A 16 11.07 -7.60 9.92
N ILE A 17 10.44 -8.74 10.24
CA ILE A 17 9.08 -8.82 10.76
C ILE A 17 9.15 -8.93 12.29
N GLY A 18 8.16 -8.39 13.02
CA GLY A 18 7.98 -8.67 14.45
C GLY A 18 8.52 -7.63 15.43
N LYS A 19 9.40 -6.70 15.01
CA LYS A 19 9.78 -5.57 15.85
C LYS A 19 8.98 -4.32 15.46
N VAL A 20 8.10 -3.90 16.35
CA VAL A 20 7.47 -2.57 16.29
C VAL A 20 8.59 -1.52 16.31
N LEU A 21 8.62 -0.64 15.31
CA LEU A 21 9.65 0.37 15.18
C LEU A 21 9.12 1.72 15.68
N LYS A 22 9.98 2.50 16.33
CA LYS A 22 9.71 3.92 16.61
C LYS A 22 9.97 4.72 15.33
N GLN A 23 8.98 5.45 14.85
CA GLN A 23 9.10 6.32 13.69
C GLN A 23 9.97 7.53 14.05
N LYS A 24 11.15 7.65 13.43
CA LYS A 24 12.10 8.76 13.66
C LYS A 24 11.93 9.79 12.54
N GLY A 25 11.50 11.00 12.87
CA GLY A 25 11.34 12.09 11.90
C GLY A 25 10.14 11.95 10.94
N ASN A 26 9.50 10.77 10.88
CA ASN A 26 8.34 10.52 10.03
C ASN A 26 7.03 10.37 10.84
N TYR A 27 6.86 11.17 11.88
CA TYR A 27 5.65 11.22 12.72
C TYR A 27 5.53 12.64 13.29
N SER A 28 4.41 13.31 13.07
CA SER A 28 4.08 14.56 13.77
C SER A 28 3.10 14.28 14.90
N SER A 29 3.24 14.97 16.04
CA SER A 29 2.20 14.97 17.08
C SER A 29 1.08 15.97 16.82
N ASN A 30 1.32 16.94 15.94
CA ASN A 30 0.32 17.92 15.53
C ASN A 30 -0.41 17.39 14.29
N GLU A 31 -1.73 17.36 14.33
CA GLU A 31 -2.56 16.86 13.21
C GLU A 31 -2.51 17.80 12.01
N ASP A 32 -2.38 19.10 12.21
CA ASP A 32 -2.31 20.08 11.12
C ASP A 32 -1.04 19.91 10.27
N ASP A 33 0.00 19.32 10.85
CA ASP A 33 1.27 19.04 10.16
C ASP A 33 1.29 17.65 9.52
N MET A 34 0.23 16.84 9.72
CA MET A 34 0.17 15.47 9.21
C MET A 34 -0.01 15.46 7.70
N THR A 35 0.94 14.85 7.01
CA THR A 35 0.82 14.57 5.58
C THR A 35 0.47 13.12 5.32
N PHE A 36 -0.01 12.86 4.11
CA PHE A 36 -0.32 11.53 3.60
C PHE A 36 0.85 10.54 3.73
N HIS A 37 2.11 11.00 3.60
CA HIS A 37 3.29 10.12 3.69
C HIS A 37 3.84 9.93 5.11
N GLN A 38 3.33 10.68 6.09
CA GLN A 38 3.79 10.55 7.47
C GLN A 38 3.10 9.41 8.19
N ALA A 39 3.81 8.78 9.14
CA ALA A 39 3.25 7.66 9.87
C ALA A 39 2.10 8.15 10.77
N PRO A 40 0.96 7.45 10.77
CA PRO A 40 -0.19 7.84 11.59
C PRO A 40 0.02 7.54 13.08
N GLU A 41 1.00 6.70 13.41
CA GLU A 41 1.38 6.38 14.78
C GLU A 41 2.89 6.44 15.00
N ARG A 42 3.29 6.83 16.22
CA ARG A 42 4.70 6.89 16.63
C ARG A 42 5.38 5.52 16.59
N TYR A 43 4.62 4.45 16.75
CA TYR A 43 5.14 3.09 16.83
C TYR A 43 4.38 2.15 15.90
N GLY A 44 5.13 1.44 15.07
CA GLY A 44 4.57 0.52 14.10
C GLY A 44 5.49 0.41 12.90
N TYR A 45 4.98 -0.06 11.78
CA TYR A 45 5.74 -0.11 10.55
C TYR A 45 4.90 -0.22 9.30
N TYR A 46 5.46 0.28 8.21
CA TYR A 46 4.91 0.14 6.87
C TYR A 46 5.02 -1.30 6.36
N ALA A 47 3.96 -1.75 5.72
CA ALA A 47 3.87 -2.97 4.95
C ALA A 47 2.96 -2.72 3.74
N PHE A 48 2.92 -3.69 2.84
CA PHE A 48 2.11 -3.62 1.63
C PHE A 48 1.19 -4.83 1.55
N ILE A 49 0.01 -4.65 0.97
CA ILE A 49 -0.90 -5.75 0.71
C ILE A 49 -0.30 -6.64 -0.38
N PHE A 50 -0.16 -7.94 -0.12
CA PHE A 50 0.26 -8.91 -1.13
C PHE A 50 -0.95 -9.41 -1.92
N PRO A 51 -0.91 -9.56 -3.26
CA PRO A 51 0.26 -9.48 -4.15
C PRO A 51 0.61 -8.08 -4.70
N TYR A 52 -0.05 -7.01 -4.23
CA TYR A 52 0.07 -5.67 -4.81
C TYR A 52 1.45 -5.00 -4.62
N ILE A 53 2.32 -5.53 -3.74
CA ILE A 53 3.70 -5.03 -3.57
C ILE A 53 4.57 -5.12 -4.84
N GLU A 54 4.39 -6.15 -5.67
CA GLU A 54 5.19 -6.30 -6.90
C GLU A 54 4.80 -5.23 -7.93
N LEU A 55 3.52 -4.84 -7.92
CA LEU A 55 2.95 -3.83 -8.81
C LEU A 55 3.46 -2.42 -8.48
N PHE A 56 3.70 -2.13 -7.20
CA PHE A 56 4.31 -0.88 -6.71
C PHE A 56 5.75 -0.67 -7.20
N LEU A 57 6.55 -1.74 -7.19
CA LEU A 57 8.00 -1.68 -7.44
C LEU A 57 8.37 -1.72 -8.91
N LEU A 58 7.54 -2.37 -9.72
CA LEU A 58 7.77 -2.46 -11.16
C LEU A 58 7.56 -1.11 -11.84
N GLY A 59 6.77 -0.21 -11.25
CA GLY A 59 6.32 1.01 -11.92
C GLY A 59 5.51 0.67 -13.17
N SER A 60 4.72 1.63 -13.66
CA SER A 60 4.32 1.53 -15.06
C SER A 60 5.62 1.43 -15.89
N PRO A 61 5.73 0.55 -16.91
CA PRO A 61 6.76 0.69 -17.94
C PRO A 61 6.43 1.97 -18.71
N VAL A 62 6.63 3.11 -18.07
CA VAL A 62 6.65 4.39 -18.74
C VAL A 62 7.85 4.27 -19.64
N ASN A 63 7.59 4.17 -20.94
CA ASN A 63 8.54 4.51 -21.96
C ASN A 63 9.24 5.78 -21.46
N LYS A 64 10.48 5.65 -20.98
CA LYS A 64 11.41 6.77 -20.98
C LYS A 64 11.67 7.06 -22.46
N ALA A 65 10.68 7.65 -23.13
CA ALA A 65 10.97 8.58 -24.20
C ALA A 65 11.74 9.67 -23.48
N GLY A 66 13.07 9.60 -23.62
CA GLY A 66 13.98 10.53 -23.01
C GLY A 66 13.51 11.95 -23.28
N LYS A 67 13.52 12.76 -22.23
CA LYS A 67 13.97 14.12 -22.48
C LYS A 67 15.45 14.02 -22.88
N GLU A 68 15.77 14.84 -23.87
CA GLU A 68 17.09 15.19 -24.40
C GLU A 68 17.43 14.57 -25.75
N ASP A 69 17.65 15.52 -26.66
CA ASP A 69 18.07 15.43 -28.03
C ASP A 69 19.39 14.68 -28.24
N GLU A 70 19.57 14.28 -29.51
CA GLU A 70 20.84 14.03 -30.20
C GLU A 70 21.74 12.86 -29.73
N GLN A 71 21.63 11.70 -30.40
CA GLN A 71 22.68 11.17 -31.29
C GLN A 71 22.30 9.79 -31.88
N PRO A 72 22.59 9.51 -33.18
CA PRO A 72 22.34 8.22 -33.79
C PRO A 72 23.48 7.26 -33.47
N GLY A 73 23.41 6.59 -32.32
CA GLY A 73 24.47 5.69 -31.88
C GLY A 73 24.01 4.75 -30.78
N ARG A 74 23.43 3.61 -31.19
CA ARG A 74 22.94 2.50 -30.36
C ARG A 74 23.69 2.31 -29.04
N SER A 75 23.10 2.80 -27.96
CA SER A 75 23.39 2.35 -26.61
C SER A 75 22.11 1.78 -26.01
N ARG A 76 21.90 0.46 -26.14
CA ARG A 76 20.86 -0.25 -25.39
C ARG A 76 21.20 -0.08 -23.91
N GLY A 77 20.54 0.88 -23.25
CA GLY A 77 20.66 1.09 -21.81
C GLY A 77 20.50 -0.24 -21.09
N ARG A 78 21.57 -0.69 -20.45
CA ARG A 78 21.59 -1.94 -19.69
C ARG A 78 20.56 -1.79 -18.58
N PHE A 79 19.52 -2.63 -18.59
CA PHE A 79 18.67 -2.80 -17.41
C PHE A 79 19.62 -3.18 -16.28
N VAL A 80 19.85 -2.26 -15.34
CA VAL A 80 20.48 -2.62 -14.08
C VAL A 80 19.42 -3.44 -13.36
N GLU A 81 19.56 -4.76 -13.45
CA GLU A 81 18.83 -5.71 -12.63
C GLU A 81 19.18 -5.39 -11.17
N LYS A 82 18.44 -4.45 -10.58
CA LYS A 82 18.50 -4.21 -9.14
C LYS A 82 18.12 -5.53 -8.53
N LYS A 83 19.09 -6.25 -7.93
CA LYS A 83 18.84 -7.46 -7.14
C LYS A 83 17.57 -7.23 -6.34
N ALA A 84 16.51 -7.97 -6.68
CA ALA A 84 15.23 -7.81 -6.03
C ALA A 84 15.48 -7.93 -4.54
N LYS A 85 15.23 -6.86 -3.77
CA LYS A 85 15.23 -6.99 -2.32
C LYS A 85 14.19 -8.09 -2.03
N VAL A 86 14.57 -9.09 -1.26
CA VAL A 86 13.63 -10.15 -0.88
C VAL A 86 12.73 -9.56 0.19
N TYR A 87 11.45 -9.37 -0.14
CA TYR A 87 10.44 -9.01 0.85
C TYR A 87 10.06 -10.26 1.65
N LYS A 88 9.64 -10.08 2.90
CA LYS A 88 9.08 -11.16 3.72
C LYS A 88 7.56 -11.05 3.73
N LYS A 89 6.88 -12.17 3.50
CA LYS A 89 5.42 -12.28 3.63
C LYS A 89 5.07 -12.62 5.08
N PHE A 90 3.93 -12.11 5.54
CA PHE A 90 3.33 -12.46 6.83
C PHE A 90 1.83 -12.25 6.77
N PHE A 91 1.10 -12.75 7.75
CA PHE A 91 -0.35 -12.62 7.86
C PHE A 91 -0.70 -11.67 8.99
N ALA A 92 -1.48 -10.63 8.69
CA ALA A 92 -2.25 -9.94 9.72
C ALA A 92 -3.52 -10.76 9.98
N THR A 93 -3.79 -11.07 11.25
CA THR A 93 -4.84 -12.02 11.64
C THR A 93 -5.91 -11.40 12.52
N ASP A 94 -5.61 -10.30 13.21
CA ASP A 94 -6.53 -9.63 14.12
C ASP A 94 -5.96 -8.25 14.55
N GLY A 95 -6.71 -7.49 15.33
CA GLY A 95 -6.37 -6.15 15.79
C GLY A 95 -6.68 -5.10 14.74
N THR A 96 -5.99 -3.96 14.82
CA THR A 96 -6.19 -2.85 13.89
C THR A 96 -4.94 -2.59 13.05
N LEU A 97 -5.10 -1.83 11.98
CA LEU A 97 -4.02 -1.27 11.16
C LEU A 97 -4.50 0.05 10.54
N TRP A 98 -3.59 0.81 9.95
CA TRP A 98 -3.97 1.97 9.14
C TRP A 98 -3.83 1.67 7.65
N THR A 99 -4.70 2.28 6.84
CA THR A 99 -4.68 2.23 5.37
C THR A 99 -5.05 3.59 4.79
N HIS A 100 -4.62 3.85 3.56
CA HIS A 100 -5.07 5.00 2.77
C HIS A 100 -6.40 4.77 2.05
N MET A 101 -6.87 3.53 1.98
CA MET A 101 -8.12 3.20 1.31
C MET A 101 -9.31 3.64 2.18
N GLU A 102 -10.06 4.64 1.71
CA GLU A 102 -11.22 5.16 2.42
C GLU A 102 -12.32 4.09 2.58
N PRO A 103 -12.72 3.74 3.83
CA PRO A 103 -13.81 2.81 4.04
C PRO A 103 -15.17 3.43 3.70
N LYS A 104 -15.95 2.76 2.83
CA LYS A 104 -17.30 3.23 2.44
C LYS A 104 -18.29 3.39 3.58
N LYS A 105 -18.13 2.63 4.67
CA LYS A 105 -19.03 2.71 5.82
C LYS A 105 -18.27 3.31 6.98
N ARG A 106 -18.75 4.45 7.48
CA ARG A 106 -18.15 5.19 8.61
C ARG A 106 -17.89 4.33 9.84
N HIS A 107 -18.73 3.33 10.14
CA HIS A 107 -18.51 2.44 11.29
C HIS A 107 -17.30 1.51 11.17
N MET A 108 -16.68 1.39 9.98
CA MET A 108 -15.41 0.67 9.83
C MET A 108 -14.20 1.53 10.22
N ILE A 109 -14.39 2.85 10.31
CA ILE A 109 -13.35 3.81 10.65
C ILE A 109 -13.29 3.93 12.17
N ILE A 110 -12.17 3.52 12.75
CA ILE A 110 -11.88 3.65 14.18
C ILE A 110 -11.29 5.03 14.48
N SER A 111 -10.44 5.54 13.58
CA SER A 111 -9.77 6.83 13.69
C SER A 111 -9.30 7.29 12.31
N GLU A 112 -9.12 8.58 12.13
CA GLU A 112 -8.63 9.22 10.91
C GLU A 112 -7.44 10.12 11.25
N ARG A 113 -6.41 10.13 10.41
CA ARG A 113 -5.25 11.01 10.61
C ARG A 113 -4.46 11.22 9.34
N GLY A 114 -4.39 12.45 8.83
CA GLY A 114 -3.52 12.80 7.69
C GLY A 114 -3.74 11.93 6.44
N GLY A 115 -5.00 11.60 6.12
CA GLY A 115 -5.32 10.69 5.00
C GLY A 115 -5.16 9.20 5.29
N TRP A 116 -4.91 8.83 6.55
CA TRP A 116 -4.95 7.45 7.03
C TRP A 116 -6.27 7.14 7.73
N TYR A 117 -6.76 5.92 7.53
CA TYR A 117 -7.94 5.36 8.20
C TYR A 117 -7.52 4.15 9.05
N LYS A 118 -7.74 4.23 10.36
CA LYS A 118 -7.54 3.10 11.27
C LYS A 118 -8.75 2.18 11.19
N VAL A 119 -8.52 0.90 10.92
CA VAL A 119 -9.59 -0.09 10.69
C VAL A 119 -9.24 -1.42 11.35
N ASN A 120 -10.23 -2.29 11.55
CA ASN A 120 -9.95 -3.66 11.95
C ASN A 120 -9.33 -4.45 10.79
N VAL A 121 -8.43 -5.37 11.09
CA VAL A 121 -7.84 -6.29 10.09
C VAL A 121 -8.94 -7.06 9.35
N SER A 122 -10.01 -7.46 10.04
CA SER A 122 -11.15 -8.17 9.46
C SER A 122 -11.90 -7.38 8.39
N ASP A 123 -11.84 -6.05 8.43
CA ASP A 123 -12.53 -5.17 7.48
C ASP A 123 -11.70 -4.87 6.22
N LEU A 124 -10.37 -5.03 6.30
CA LEU A 124 -9.44 -4.61 5.24
C LEU A 124 -9.71 -5.27 3.89
N HIS A 125 -10.07 -6.57 3.85
CA HIS A 125 -10.40 -7.26 2.59
C HIS A 125 -11.55 -6.58 1.85
N ARG A 126 -12.61 -6.22 2.58
CA ARG A 126 -13.78 -5.57 2.00
C ARG A 126 -13.46 -4.14 1.56
N ILE A 127 -12.59 -3.45 2.29
CA ILE A 127 -12.13 -2.10 1.91
C ILE A 127 -11.32 -2.18 0.61
N LEU A 128 -10.39 -3.13 0.52
CA LEU A 128 -9.56 -3.37 -0.67
C LEU A 128 -10.39 -3.71 -1.91
N GLU A 129 -11.35 -4.62 -1.80
CA GLU A 129 -12.23 -5.00 -2.92
C GLU A 129 -13.00 -3.79 -3.47
N ASN A 130 -13.51 -2.93 -2.57
CA ASN A 130 -14.20 -1.71 -2.97
C ASN A 130 -13.26 -0.74 -3.68
N HIS A 131 -12.08 -0.51 -3.10
CA HIS A 131 -11.08 0.41 -3.65
C HIS A 131 -10.63 -0.04 -5.05
N ILE A 132 -10.33 -1.33 -5.25
CA ILE A 132 -9.98 -1.87 -6.57
C ILE A 132 -11.12 -1.66 -7.59
N SER A 133 -12.36 -1.96 -7.19
CA SER A 133 -13.52 -1.78 -8.07
C SER A 133 -13.71 -0.32 -8.50
N GLU A 134 -13.47 0.62 -7.59
CA GLU A 134 -13.61 2.05 -7.86
C GLU A 134 -12.50 2.58 -8.76
N SER A 135 -11.25 2.19 -8.52
CA SER A 135 -10.12 2.55 -9.38
C SER A 135 -10.31 2.03 -10.80
N GLN A 136 -10.83 0.81 -10.97
CA GLN A 136 -11.17 0.26 -12.29
C GLN A 136 -12.28 1.07 -12.99
N LYS A 137 -13.33 1.45 -12.26
CA LYS A 137 -14.42 2.28 -12.80
C LYS A 137 -13.92 3.68 -13.19
N ALA A 138 -13.04 4.27 -12.39
CA ALA A 138 -12.44 5.56 -12.68
C ALA A 138 -11.56 5.49 -13.95
N GLY A 139 -10.72 4.45 -14.06
CA GLY A 139 -9.93 4.18 -15.26
C GLY A 139 -10.79 4.06 -16.51
N ALA A 140 -11.88 3.28 -16.45
CA ALA A 140 -12.81 3.12 -17.58
C ALA A 140 -13.45 4.46 -18.01
N LYS A 141 -13.85 5.31 -17.05
CA LYS A 141 -14.41 6.65 -17.35
C LYS A 141 -13.42 7.59 -18.03
N MET A 142 -12.13 7.44 -17.76
CA MET A 142 -11.07 8.23 -18.38
C MET A 142 -10.68 7.70 -19.78
N GLY A 143 -11.44 6.77 -20.36
CA GLY A 143 -11.24 6.26 -21.71
C GLY A 143 -10.14 5.19 -21.83
N PHE A 144 -9.67 4.68 -20.70
CA PHE A 144 -8.69 3.61 -20.69
C PHE A 144 -9.33 2.25 -20.89
N SER A 145 -8.64 1.38 -21.62
CA SER A 145 -9.12 0.02 -21.89
C SER A 145 -9.12 -0.81 -20.59
N PRO A 146 -10.14 -1.63 -20.33
CA PRO A 146 -10.13 -2.60 -19.22
C PRO A 146 -8.99 -3.63 -19.35
N HIS A 147 -8.34 -3.72 -20.52
CA HIS A 147 -7.15 -4.53 -20.77
C HIS A 147 -5.82 -3.78 -20.57
N GLN A 148 -5.85 -2.45 -20.42
CA GLN A 148 -4.69 -1.74 -19.90
C GLN A 148 -4.50 -2.12 -18.44
N ASN A 149 -3.24 -2.14 -18.01
CA ASN A 149 -2.88 -2.53 -16.66
C ASN A 149 -3.77 -1.74 -15.67
N PRO A 150 -4.73 -2.39 -14.96
CA PRO A 150 -5.63 -1.69 -14.04
C PRO A 150 -4.87 -1.03 -12.89
N TYR A 151 -3.57 -1.34 -12.77
CA TYR A 151 -2.66 -0.83 -11.78
C TYR A 151 -1.94 0.47 -12.16
N SER A 152 -2.11 0.99 -13.38
CA SER A 152 -1.60 2.33 -13.74
C SER A 152 -2.34 3.48 -13.05
N TYR A 153 -3.44 3.20 -12.33
CA TYR A 153 -4.29 4.18 -11.67
C TYR A 153 -4.12 4.24 -10.15
N PHE A 154 -3.42 3.29 -9.54
CA PHE A 154 -3.15 3.36 -8.10
C PHE A 154 -1.93 4.26 -7.88
N SER A 155 -2.05 5.17 -6.91
CA SER A 155 -0.84 5.72 -6.32
C SER A 155 -0.11 4.57 -5.63
N LYS A 156 1.21 4.63 -5.71
CA LYS A 156 2.11 3.74 -4.99
C LYS A 156 1.70 3.59 -3.51
N ASP A 157 1.25 4.68 -2.92
CA ASP A 157 0.92 4.74 -1.51
C ASP A 157 -0.46 4.15 -1.18
N ASP A 158 -1.39 4.00 -2.14
CA ASP A 158 -2.77 3.53 -1.87
C ASP A 158 -2.80 2.12 -1.26
N MET A 159 -1.82 1.28 -1.62
CA MET A 159 -1.68 -0.10 -1.16
C MET A 159 -0.77 -0.23 0.07
N GLU A 160 -0.26 0.89 0.56
CA GLU A 160 0.50 0.94 1.79
C GLU A 160 -0.43 0.80 3.01
N VAL A 161 0.04 0.04 3.99
CA VAL A 161 -0.61 -0.08 5.29
C VAL A 161 0.41 0.15 6.40
N PHE A 162 -0.06 0.76 7.49
CA PHE A 162 0.75 0.92 8.69
C PHE A 162 0.30 -0.07 9.77
N ILE A 163 1.18 -1.01 10.08
CA ILE A 163 0.97 -2.05 11.10
C ILE A 163 1.22 -1.45 12.47
N THR A 164 0.21 -1.52 13.33
CA THR A 164 0.23 -0.96 14.67
C THR A 164 0.76 -1.98 15.67
N ARG A 165 0.84 -1.57 16.94
CA ARG A 165 1.24 -2.47 18.04
C ARG A 165 0.21 -3.56 18.33
N ASP A 166 -1.06 -3.27 18.07
CA ASP A 166 -2.17 -4.16 18.38
C ASP A 166 -2.50 -5.13 17.23
N THR A 167 -1.90 -4.96 16.04
CA THR A 167 -2.04 -5.94 14.95
C THR A 167 -1.43 -7.28 15.35
N LYS A 168 -2.23 -8.36 15.36
CA LYS A 168 -1.72 -9.72 15.56
C LYS A 168 -1.19 -10.27 14.24
N ILE A 169 0.09 -10.63 14.22
CA ILE A 169 0.77 -11.14 13.02
C ILE A 169 1.27 -12.57 13.20
N ASN A 170 1.19 -13.37 12.13
CA ASN A 170 1.80 -14.68 12.03
C ASN A 170 2.74 -14.69 10.82
N SER A 171 3.98 -15.14 11.00
CA SER A 171 5.00 -15.28 9.94
C SER A 171 5.10 -16.71 9.44
#